data_AF-A0A9X4KLV9-F1
#
_entry.id   AF-A0A9X4KLV9-F1
#
_cell.length_a   1.000
_cell.length_b   1.000
_cell.length_c   1.000
_cell.angle_alpha   90.00
_cell.angle_beta   90.00
_cell.angle_gamma   90.00
#
_symmetry.space_group_name_H-M   'P 1'
#
loop_
_entity.id
_entity.type
_entity.pdbx_description
1 polymer ?
#
loop_
_entity_poly.entity_id
_entity_poly.type
_entity_poly.pdbx_seq_one_letter_code
_entity_poly.pdbx_strand_id
1 'polypeptide(L)' 'MAYRMFRARERIQTTDEKIATIAQSVGYANLNYFYTHFSAYFHKSPSDLRRKE' A
#
# COMPACT_ATOMS: atom_id res chain seq x y z
N MET A 1 9.58 7.00 -9.61
CA MET A 1 8.37 6.18 -9.39
C MET A 1 8.27 5.52 -8.00
N ALA A 2 9.38 5.30 -7.26
CA ALA A 2 9.37 4.63 -5.95
C ALA A 2 8.74 5.42 -4.78
N TYR A 3 8.73 6.76 -4.84
CA TYR A 3 8.28 7.60 -3.72
C TYR A 3 6.82 7.35 -3.32
N ARG A 4 5.93 7.12 -4.31
CA ARG A 4 4.51 6.81 -4.04
C ARG A 4 4.34 5.48 -3.31
N MET A 5 5.12 4.46 -3.68
CA MET A 5 5.09 3.16 -3.01
C MET A 5 5.66 3.21 -1.59
N PHE A 6 6.74 3.97 -1.38
CA PHE A 6 7.26 4.21 -0.03
C PHE A 6 6.26 4.94 0.86
N ARG A 7 5.60 6.00 0.35
CA ARG A 7 4.53 6.69 1.09
C ARG A 7 3.34 5.78 1.38
N ALA A 8 2.95 4.92 0.43
CA ALA A 8 1.88 3.96 0.65
C ALA A 8 2.25 2.97 1.77
N ARG A 9 3.46 2.41 1.71
CA ARG A 9 4.00 1.51 2.75
C ARG A 9 4.05 2.20 4.12
N GLU A 10 4.60 3.41 4.19
CA GLU A 10 4.71 4.16 5.43
C GLU A 10 3.34 4.34 6.07
N ARG A 11 2.34 4.78 5.29
CA ARG A 11 0.96 4.89 5.77
C ARG A 11 0.36 3.57 6.21
N ILE A 12 0.62 2.47 5.50
CA ILE A 12 0.16 1.14 5.89
C ILE A 12 0.74 0.73 7.25
N GLN A 13 1.96 1.16 7.57
CA GLN A 13 2.64 0.86 8.82
C GLN A 13 2.33 1.83 9.95
N THR A 14 2.01 3.09 9.64
CA THR A 14 1.74 4.15 10.63
C THR A 14 0.25 4.35 10.89
N THR A 15 -0.62 3.97 9.96
CA THR A 15 -2.07 4.19 10.05
C THR A 15 -2.83 2.88 9.97
N ASP A 16 -3.96 2.79 10.67
CA ASP A 16 -4.92 1.69 10.55
C ASP A 16 -5.96 1.94 9.44
N GLU A 17 -5.71 2.89 8.55
CA GLU A 17 -6.64 3.20 7.46
C GLU A 17 -6.80 2.00 6.51
N LYS A 18 -7.97 1.93 5.85
CA LYS A 18 -8.22 0.91 4.84
C LYS A 18 -7.22 1.07 3.69
N ILE A 19 -6.71 -0.05 3.18
CA ILE A 19 -5.81 -0.06 2.01
C ILE A 19 -6.43 0.70 0.82
N ALA A 20 -7.75 0.64 0.67
CA ALA A 20 -8.54 1.44 -0.26
C ALA A 20 -8.26 2.94 -0.19
N THR A 21 -8.30 3.50 1.02
CA THR A 21 -8.08 4.92 1.29
C THR A 21 -6.63 5.30 1.02
N ILE A 22 -5.69 4.45 1.44
CA ILE A 22 -4.26 4.67 1.21
C ILE A 22 -3.95 4.67 -0.29
N ALA A 23 -4.48 3.69 -1.03
CA ALA A 23 -4.33 3.57 -2.48
C ALA A 23 -4.87 4.82 -3.20
N GLN A 24 -6.07 5.29 -2.86
CA GLN A 24 -6.61 6.54 -3.39
C GLN A 24 -5.71 7.73 -3.08
N SER A 25 -5.21 7.84 -1.84
CA SER A 25 -4.39 8.98 -1.44
C SER A 25 -3.02 9.01 -2.10
N VAL A 26 -2.47 7.88 -2.53
CA VAL A 26 -1.23 7.81 -3.32
C VAL A 26 -1.46 7.89 -4.83
N GLY A 27 -2.73 8.04 -5.26
CA GLY A 27 -3.13 8.28 -6.64
C GLY A 27 -3.52 7.05 -7.44
N TYR A 28 -3.87 5.94 -6.78
CA TYR A 28 -4.42 4.75 -7.42
C TYR A 28 -5.94 4.77 -7.35
N ALA A 29 -6.59 4.88 -8.51
CA ALA A 29 -8.04 4.72 -8.62
C ALA A 29 -8.46 3.26 -8.42
N ASN A 30 -7.64 2.32 -8.91
CA ASN A 30 -7.92 0.89 -8.84
C ASN A 30 -7.07 0.19 -7.79
N LEU A 31 -7.74 -0.38 -6.79
CA LEU A 31 -7.12 -1.22 -5.76
C LEU A 31 -6.43 -2.45 -6.36
N ASN A 32 -7.06 -3.11 -7.34
CA ASN A 32 -6.48 -4.31 -7.93
C ASN A 32 -5.10 -4.03 -8.54
N TYR A 33 -4.97 -2.90 -9.24
CA TYR A 33 -3.69 -2.41 -9.76
C TYR A 33 -2.70 -2.07 -8.64
N PHE A 34 -3.17 -1.42 -7.58
CA PHE A 34 -2.34 -1.12 -6.43
C PHE A 34 -1.79 -2.41 -5.79
N TYR A 35 -2.62 -3.43 -5.58
CA TYR A 35 -2.20 -4.70 -4.99
C TYR A 35 -1.16 -5.42 -5.86
N THR A 36 -1.39 -5.53 -7.17
CA THR A 36 -0.41 -6.15 -8.09
C THR A 36 0.91 -5.40 -8.07
N HIS A 37 0.87 -4.06 -8.13
CA HIS A 37 2.08 -3.25 -8.16
C HIS A 37 2.82 -3.23 -6.82
N PHE A 38 2.08 -3.19 -5.71
CA PHE A 38 2.63 -3.23 -4.35
C PHE A 38 3.22 -4.60 -4.04
N SER A 39 2.54 -5.69 -4.39
CA SER A 39 3.06 -7.05 -4.24
C SER A 39 4.28 -7.28 -5.13
N ALA A 40 4.28 -6.80 -6.37
CA ALA A 40 5.46 -6.88 -7.24
C ALA A 40 6.65 -6.07 -6.69
N TYR A 41 6.40 -4.96 -6.00
CA TYR A 41 7.44 -4.08 -5.47
C TYR A 41 7.99 -4.51 -4.10
N PHE A 42 7.12 -4.99 -3.20
CA PHE A 42 7.45 -5.33 -1.82
C PHE A 42 7.45 -6.84 -1.53
N HIS A 43 7.06 -7.67 -2.51
CA HIS A 43 6.86 -9.12 -2.38
C HIS A 43 5.96 -9.52 -1.20
N LYS A 44 5.11 -8.59 -0.75
CA LYS A 44 4.20 -8.74 0.40
C LYS A 44 2.90 -8.01 0.13
N SER A 45 1.81 -8.56 0.65
CA SER A 45 0.52 -7.88 0.61
C SER A 45 0.52 -6.68 1.56
N PRO A 46 -0.13 -5.56 1.21
CA PRO A 46 -0.22 -4.40 2.09
C PRO A 46 -0.96 -4.73 3.40
N SER A 47 -1.84 -5.74 3.43
CA SER A 47 -2.45 -6.28 4.66
C SER A 47 -1.45 -7.02 5.56
N ASP A 48 -0.57 -7.84 4.99
CA ASP A 48 0.51 -8.52 5.72
C ASP A 48 1.49 -7.51 6.31
N LEU A 49 1.75 -6.42 5.58
CA LEU A 49 2.67 -5.37 6.01
C LEU A 49 2.12 -4.57 7.20
N ARG A 50 0.79 -4.51 7.36
CA ARG A 50 0.10 -3.89 8.50
C ARG A 50 0.12 -4.77 9.76
N ARG A 51 0.12 -6.09 9.60
CA ARG A 51 0.23 -7.04 10.70
C ARG A 51 1.67 -7.02 11.22
N LYS A 52 1.99 -6.04 12.06
CA LYS A 52 3.12 -6.16 12.98
C LYS A 52 2.79 -7.31 13.92
N GLU A 53 3.69 -8.29 13.99
CA GLU A 53 3.68 -9.28 15.07
C GLU A 53 3.72 -8.62 16.45
#